data_AF-A0A8S1HM47-F1
#
_entry.id   AF-A0A8S1HM47-F1
#
_cell.length_a   1.000
_cell.length_b   1.000
_cell.length_c   1.000
_cell.angle_alpha   90.00
_cell.angle_beta   90.00
_cell.angle_gamma   90.00
#
_symmetry.space_group_name_H-M   'P 1'
#
loop_
_entity.id
_entity.type
_entity.pdbx_description
1 polymer ?
#
loop_
_entity_poly.entity_id
_entity_poly.type
_entity_poly.pdbx_seq_one_letter_code
_entity_poly.pdbx_strand_id
1 'polypeptide(L)'
;MTRQSSKSDVFYYFLLNVSSAFMLSAAHNVLFFVLDVRTSVIHFLHFFTTFGLLSLLRYAHVIPSAPIEFNTLKYAVGFKILETLLVSGAHSQNRTGELYLIRVFDFLFTLTIVGYQKKSSKSPEKPEGFLVVPLALATSLSWLEWGQLEHTPFSMLCAIFLPIVRAFSVLKLQEAFEMSGKGHADNVCFHYTRLVSAGLFIPALMSFLSRDVQVTASWESIDYTLMSLSFLFMACNLYSELWLVLHVNANSFTAFESTKMLAGSIAQWIIQNMAHPNLLAFGGKIVALASMFVVLFLSIAGSVLGEDLVTCMSVLKLMNANEGSRLHSHDVKYGSGSGQQSVTGVKSSDDINSHWQIFPALTESCHRGDSLECGSKLRLKHLSTGCFLHSHHFQGPLSKQYQEVSCFGSEKESDTGDHWTLMCNEDVWSESDQVRFKHVDTGVYLALSGQQFGRPISGQREVVGTDSLTNGGVWKAAEGVYVVHQNKN
;
A
#
# COMPACT_ATOMS: atom_id res chain seq x y z
N MET A 1 3.31 -9.67 -13.29
CA MET A 1 2.79 -8.28 -13.23
C MET A 1 2.45 -7.98 -11.78
N THR A 2 3.32 -7.28 -11.05
CA THR A 2 3.10 -6.89 -9.66
C THR A 2 2.33 -5.58 -9.63
N ARG A 3 1.02 -5.65 -9.40
CA ARG A 3 0.18 -4.47 -9.18
C ARG A 3 0.57 -3.90 -7.82
N GLN A 4 1.16 -2.71 -7.80
CA GLN A 4 1.35 -1.94 -6.57
C GLN A 4 -0.04 -1.76 -5.95
N SER A 5 -0.23 -2.22 -4.72
CA SER A 5 -1.54 -2.22 -4.07
C SER A 5 -2.11 -0.81 -4.05
N SER A 6 -3.30 -0.62 -4.60
CA SER A 6 -3.92 0.70 -4.63
C SER A 6 -4.41 1.08 -3.23
N LYS A 7 -4.49 2.38 -2.92
CA LYS A 7 -5.12 2.87 -1.67
C LYS A 7 -6.57 2.35 -1.51
N SER A 8 -7.25 2.11 -2.63
CA SER A 8 -8.59 1.52 -2.66
C SER A 8 -8.61 0.08 -2.11
N ASP A 9 -7.59 -0.72 -2.39
CA ASP A 9 -7.50 -2.11 -1.94
C ASP A 9 -7.32 -2.18 -0.41
N VAL A 10 -6.47 -1.31 0.14
CA VAL A 10 -6.24 -1.22 1.60
C VAL A 10 -7.52 -0.90 2.35
N PHE A 11 -8.28 0.10 1.88
CA PHE A 11 -9.55 0.47 2.50
C PHE A 11 -10.58 -0.65 2.40
N TYR A 12 -10.67 -1.33 1.26
CA TYR A 12 -11.57 -2.47 1.08
C TYR A 12 -11.26 -3.60 2.07
N TYR A 13 -10.01 -4.02 2.18
CA TYR A 13 -9.62 -5.09 3.11
C TYR A 13 -9.78 -4.69 4.57
N PHE A 14 -9.56 -3.42 4.92
CA PHE A 14 -9.88 -2.92 6.25
C PHE A 14 -11.38 -2.99 6.57
N LEU A 15 -12.25 -2.56 5.64
CA LEU A 15 -13.69 -2.62 5.82
C LEU A 15 -14.21 -4.07 5.89
N LEU A 16 -13.65 -4.96 5.06
CA LEU A 16 -13.94 -6.39 5.11
C LEU A 16 -13.54 -6.99 6.47
N ASN A 17 -12.39 -6.59 7.01
CA ASN A 17 -11.93 -7.03 8.32
C ASN A 17 -12.88 -6.58 9.45
N VAL A 18 -13.20 -5.28 9.50
CA VAL A 18 -14.09 -4.70 10.51
C VAL A 18 -15.50 -5.31 10.45
N SER A 19 -16.07 -5.43 9.24
CA SER A 19 -17.41 -6.03 9.07
C SER A 19 -17.45 -7.51 9.44
N SER A 20 -16.43 -8.28 9.06
CA SER A 20 -16.34 -9.71 9.44
C SER A 20 -16.15 -9.86 10.96
N ALA A 21 -15.32 -9.03 11.59
CA ALA A 21 -15.12 -9.02 13.04
C ALA A 21 -16.42 -8.69 13.79
N PHE A 22 -17.22 -7.75 13.27
CA PHE A 22 -18.53 -7.42 13.84
C PHE A 22 -19.48 -8.63 13.81
N MET A 23 -19.62 -9.30 12.66
CA MET A 23 -20.46 -10.51 12.55
C MET A 23 -19.97 -11.65 13.43
N LEU A 24 -18.65 -11.80 13.56
CA LEU A 24 -18.03 -12.81 14.42
C LEU A 24 -18.22 -12.52 15.91
N SER A 25 -18.39 -11.27 16.34
CA SER A 25 -18.66 -10.96 17.74
C SER A 25 -19.94 -11.66 18.23
N ALA A 26 -21.00 -11.66 17.42
CA ALA A 26 -22.23 -12.38 17.72
C ALA A 26 -22.07 -13.90 17.55
N ALA A 27 -21.44 -14.34 16.45
CA ALA A 27 -21.28 -15.76 16.17
C ALA A 27 -20.39 -16.49 17.20
N HIS A 28 -19.32 -15.86 17.69
CA HIS A 28 -18.47 -16.41 18.75
C HIS A 28 -19.24 -16.54 20.07
N ASN A 29 -20.13 -15.60 20.40
CA ASN A 29 -20.99 -15.72 21.57
C ASN A 29 -21.91 -16.94 21.46
N VAL A 30 -22.54 -17.16 20.30
CA VAL A 30 -23.37 -18.35 20.07
C VAL A 30 -22.54 -19.63 20.19
N LEU A 31 -21.40 -19.70 19.49
CA LEU A 31 -20.50 -20.86 19.55
C LEU A 31 -20.02 -21.15 20.98
N PHE A 32 -19.77 -20.12 21.77
CA PHE A 32 -19.35 -20.28 23.15
C PHE A 32 -20.51 -20.70 24.06
N PHE A 33 -21.62 -19.95 24.09
CA PHE A 33 -22.72 -20.19 25.03
C PHE A 33 -23.52 -21.46 24.71
N VAL A 34 -23.66 -21.81 23.44
CA VAL A 34 -24.47 -22.95 23.00
C VAL A 34 -23.64 -24.23 22.88
N LEU A 35 -22.39 -24.12 22.42
CA LEU A 35 -21.55 -25.29 22.12
C LEU A 35 -20.29 -25.43 22.98
N ASP A 36 -20.08 -24.55 23.97
CA ASP A 36 -18.84 -24.46 24.78
C ASP A 36 -17.57 -24.46 23.91
N VAL A 37 -17.62 -23.79 22.75
CA VAL A 37 -16.47 -23.69 21.84
C VAL A 37 -15.51 -22.64 22.41
N ARG A 38 -14.48 -23.12 23.10
CA ARG A 38 -13.48 -22.24 23.74
C ARG A 38 -12.49 -21.60 22.79
N THR A 39 -11.79 -20.57 23.27
CA THR A 39 -10.79 -19.75 22.58
C THR A 39 -9.83 -20.54 21.67
N SER A 40 -9.22 -21.63 22.16
CA SER A 40 -8.26 -22.41 21.37
C SER A 40 -8.90 -23.02 20.11
N VAL A 41 -10.15 -23.46 20.22
CA VAL A 41 -10.88 -24.04 19.09
C VAL A 41 -11.33 -22.96 18.11
N ILE A 42 -11.78 -21.80 18.62
CA ILE A 42 -12.10 -20.65 17.76
C ILE A 42 -10.89 -20.25 16.90
N HIS A 43 -9.72 -20.09 17.51
CA HIS A 43 -8.52 -19.72 16.76
C HIS A 43 -8.11 -20.79 15.74
N PHE A 44 -8.16 -22.07 16.11
CA PHE A 44 -7.94 -23.17 15.16
C PHE A 44 -8.92 -23.10 13.98
N LEU A 45 -10.21 -22.87 14.23
CA LEU A 45 -11.23 -22.78 13.19
C LEU A 45 -10.98 -21.61 12.25
N HIS A 46 -10.58 -20.44 12.73
CA HIS A 46 -10.18 -19.30 11.87
C HIS A 46 -9.08 -19.70 10.89
N PHE A 47 -8.00 -20.28 11.39
CA PHE A 47 -6.88 -20.69 10.54
C PHE A 47 -7.28 -21.82 9.58
N PHE A 48 -8.05 -22.79 10.06
CA PHE A 48 -8.47 -23.96 9.27
C PHE A 48 -9.44 -23.57 8.15
N THR A 49 -10.42 -22.70 8.41
CA THR A 49 -11.37 -22.26 7.38
C THR A 49 -10.70 -21.37 6.35
N THR A 50 -9.80 -20.46 6.75
CA THR A 50 -9.00 -19.67 5.79
C THR A 50 -8.11 -20.58 4.95
N PHE A 51 -7.43 -21.56 5.55
CA PHE A 51 -6.64 -22.54 4.81
C PHE A 51 -7.50 -23.33 3.81
N GLY A 52 -8.71 -23.75 4.22
CA GLY A 52 -9.68 -24.41 3.34
C GLY A 52 -10.10 -23.54 2.16
N LEU A 53 -10.43 -22.27 2.40
CA LEU A 53 -10.77 -21.30 1.35
C LEU A 53 -9.62 -21.10 0.36
N LEU A 54 -8.39 -20.88 0.86
CA LEU A 54 -7.21 -20.71 0.01
C LEU A 54 -6.88 -22.00 -0.76
N SER A 55 -7.15 -23.17 -0.19
CA SER A 55 -7.01 -24.46 -0.88
C SER A 55 -7.99 -24.60 -2.05
N LEU A 56 -9.25 -24.17 -1.86
CA LEU A 56 -10.24 -24.13 -2.95
C LEU A 56 -9.84 -23.15 -4.05
N LEU A 57 -9.36 -21.96 -3.69
CA LEU A 57 -8.89 -20.97 -4.68
C LEU A 57 -7.66 -21.46 -5.45
N ARG A 58 -6.76 -22.19 -4.80
CA ARG A 58 -5.61 -22.84 -5.45
C ARG A 58 -6.05 -23.96 -6.38
N TYR A 59 -7.03 -24.77 -5.96
CA TYR A 59 -7.64 -25.80 -6.80
C TYR A 59 -8.33 -25.21 -8.04
N ALA A 60 -8.99 -24.05 -7.88
CA ALA A 60 -9.61 -23.30 -8.96
C ALA A 60 -8.61 -22.50 -9.84
N HIS A 61 -7.30 -22.67 -9.63
CA HIS A 61 -6.22 -21.96 -10.35
C HIS A 61 -6.27 -20.43 -10.24
N VAL A 62 -6.92 -19.88 -9.22
CA VAL A 62 -6.94 -18.44 -8.94
C VAL A 62 -5.62 -17.99 -8.32
N ILE A 63 -5.04 -18.82 -7.43
CA ILE A 63 -3.78 -18.53 -6.74
C ILE A 63 -2.65 -19.37 -7.39
N PRO A 64 -1.52 -18.76 -7.80
CA PRO A 64 -0.41 -19.48 -8.39
C PRO A 64 0.26 -20.39 -7.35
N SER A 65 0.60 -21.61 -7.76
CA SER A 65 1.29 -22.57 -6.89
C SER A 65 2.79 -22.24 -6.80
N ALA A 66 3.21 -21.59 -5.70
CA ALA A 66 4.63 -21.39 -5.39
C ALA A 66 4.97 -22.00 -4.02
N PRO A 67 6.08 -22.77 -3.90
CA PRO A 67 6.52 -23.28 -2.61
C PRO A 67 7.16 -22.17 -1.76
N ILE A 68 6.88 -22.18 -0.46
CA ILE A 68 7.56 -21.33 0.53
C ILE A 68 8.24 -22.23 1.55
N GLU A 69 9.52 -21.94 1.82
CA GLU A 69 10.30 -22.72 2.77
C GLU A 69 9.77 -22.57 4.20
N PHE A 70 9.71 -23.69 4.92
CA PHE A 70 9.30 -23.70 6.33
C PHE A 70 10.20 -22.81 7.20
N ASN A 71 11.51 -22.76 6.89
CA ASN A 71 12.48 -21.95 7.63
C ASN A 71 12.15 -20.46 7.63
N THR A 72 11.49 -19.97 6.59
CA THR A 72 11.05 -18.58 6.46
C THR A 72 9.90 -18.26 7.41
N LEU A 73 8.97 -19.20 7.62
CA LEU A 73 7.75 -18.98 8.40
C LEU A 73 7.82 -19.47 9.85
N LYS A 74 8.80 -20.29 10.21
CA LYS A 74 8.85 -20.98 11.52
C LYS A 74 8.69 -20.07 12.74
N TYR A 75 9.30 -18.88 12.72
CA TYR A 75 9.20 -17.93 13.82
C TYR A 75 7.83 -17.26 13.88
N ALA A 76 7.28 -16.83 12.74
CA ALA A 76 5.93 -16.28 12.67
C ALA A 76 4.88 -17.28 13.17
N VAL A 77 4.98 -18.54 12.73
CA VAL A 77 4.10 -19.63 13.17
C VAL A 77 4.25 -19.89 14.66
N GLY A 78 5.49 -19.98 15.17
CA GLY A 78 5.77 -20.22 16.58
C GLY A 78 5.20 -19.13 17.50
N PHE A 79 5.40 -17.86 17.15
CA PHE A 79 4.83 -16.74 17.89
C PHE A 79 3.30 -16.74 17.83
N LYS A 80 2.68 -17.09 16.69
CA LYS A 80 1.20 -17.14 16.60
C LYS A 80 0.58 -18.27 17.43
N ILE A 81 1.25 -19.43 17.49
CA ILE A 81 0.81 -20.52 18.37
C ILE A 81 0.92 -20.09 19.82
N LEU A 82 2.05 -19.49 20.22
CA LEU A 82 2.24 -18.96 21.58
C LEU A 82 1.20 -17.88 21.93
N GLU A 83 0.92 -16.97 20.99
CA GLU A 83 -0.14 -15.95 21.11
C GLU A 83 -1.48 -16.62 21.44
N THR A 84 -1.87 -17.63 20.65
CA THR A 84 -3.15 -18.34 20.84
C THR A 84 -3.25 -19.01 22.21
N LEU A 85 -2.16 -19.60 22.70
CA LEU A 85 -2.11 -20.21 24.03
C LEU A 85 -2.21 -19.14 25.13
N LEU A 86 -1.54 -18.00 24.97
CA LEU A 86 -1.64 -16.87 25.90
C LEU A 86 -3.05 -16.25 25.92
N VAL A 87 -3.71 -16.08 24.77
CA VAL A 87 -5.11 -15.61 24.73
C VAL A 87 -6.00 -16.59 25.50
N SER A 88 -5.82 -17.90 25.31
CA SER A 88 -6.60 -18.90 26.02
C SER A 88 -6.37 -18.92 27.54
N GLY A 89 -5.16 -18.52 27.99
CA GLY A 89 -4.85 -18.36 29.41
C GLY A 89 -5.34 -17.03 30.01
N ALA A 90 -5.35 -15.96 29.20
CA ALA A 90 -5.81 -14.63 29.58
C ALA A 90 -7.34 -14.51 29.61
N HIS A 91 -8.02 -15.19 28.69
CA HIS A 91 -9.47 -15.24 28.61
C HIS A 91 -9.92 -16.69 28.45
N SER A 92 -10.28 -17.27 29.59
CA SER A 92 -10.84 -18.62 29.70
C SER A 92 -12.27 -18.72 29.16
N GLN A 93 -12.85 -17.58 28.77
CA GLN A 93 -14.25 -17.38 28.40
C GLN A 93 -15.22 -17.73 29.54
N ASN A 94 -14.77 -17.84 30.79
CA ASN A 94 -15.59 -18.34 31.90
C ASN A 94 -16.63 -17.35 32.45
N ARG A 95 -17.26 -16.54 31.58
CA ARG A 95 -18.28 -15.51 31.87
C ARG A 95 -17.83 -14.38 32.79
N THR A 96 -16.54 -14.31 33.09
CA THR A 96 -15.91 -13.24 33.85
C THR A 96 -15.38 -12.18 32.88
N GLY A 97 -15.38 -10.90 33.26
CA GLY A 97 -15.02 -9.77 32.39
C GLY A 97 -13.53 -9.67 31.97
N GLU A 98 -12.87 -10.82 31.86
CA GLU A 98 -11.52 -11.04 31.33
C GLU A 98 -11.32 -10.52 29.89
N LEU A 99 -12.39 -10.29 29.13
CA LEU A 99 -12.28 -9.60 27.83
C LEU A 99 -11.76 -8.17 27.99
N TYR A 100 -12.26 -7.42 28.98
CA TYR A 100 -11.81 -6.05 29.26
C TYR A 100 -10.35 -6.04 29.71
N LEU A 101 -9.93 -7.06 30.46
CA LEU A 101 -8.56 -7.23 30.95
C LEU A 101 -7.55 -7.29 29.79
N ILE A 102 -7.82 -8.09 28.75
CA ILE A 102 -6.93 -8.19 27.59
C ILE A 102 -6.81 -6.84 26.87
N ARG A 103 -7.92 -6.12 26.72
CA ARG A 103 -7.96 -4.86 25.95
C ARG A 103 -7.26 -3.69 26.64
N VAL A 104 -7.22 -3.67 27.97
CA VAL A 104 -6.50 -2.62 28.73
C VAL A 104 -4.99 -2.65 28.49
N PHE A 105 -4.43 -3.81 28.11
CA PHE A 105 -2.99 -3.95 27.83
C PHE A 105 -2.63 -3.88 26.34
N ASP A 106 -3.61 -3.73 25.43
CA ASP A 106 -3.36 -3.74 23.97
C ASP A 106 -2.36 -2.65 23.52
N PHE A 107 -2.20 -1.54 24.25
CA PHE A 107 -1.18 -0.51 23.95
C PHE A 107 0.26 -1.06 23.92
N LEU A 108 0.55 -2.14 24.66
CA LEU A 108 1.86 -2.80 24.67
C LEU A 108 2.20 -3.40 23.30
N PHE A 109 1.21 -3.76 22.47
CA PHE A 109 1.42 -4.19 21.09
C PHE A 109 2.08 -3.08 20.27
N THR A 110 1.50 -1.88 20.29
CA THR A 110 2.01 -0.70 19.58
C THR A 110 3.37 -0.26 20.13
N LEU A 111 3.55 -0.23 21.45
CA LEU A 111 4.84 0.11 22.06
C LEU A 111 5.94 -0.88 21.66
N THR A 112 5.63 -2.17 21.57
CA THR A 112 6.59 -3.20 21.15
C THR A 112 7.00 -3.02 19.69
N ILE A 113 6.04 -2.74 18.79
CA ILE A 113 6.32 -2.49 17.37
C ILE A 113 7.19 -1.24 17.18
N VAL A 114 6.80 -0.12 17.81
CA VAL A 114 7.57 1.14 17.74
C VAL A 114 8.96 0.97 18.35
N GLY A 115 9.07 0.25 19.48
CA GLY A 115 10.35 -0.05 20.12
C GLY A 115 11.26 -0.94 19.27
N TYR A 116 10.70 -1.95 18.61
CA TYR A 116 11.43 -2.82 17.69
C TYR A 116 11.99 -2.04 16.49
N GLN A 117 11.15 -1.22 15.86
CA GLN A 117 11.55 -0.37 14.74
C GLN A 117 12.64 0.63 15.15
N LYS A 118 12.52 1.25 16.34
CA LYS A 118 13.54 2.17 16.86
C LYS A 118 14.90 1.47 17.07
N LYS A 119 14.89 0.22 17.54
CA LYS A 119 16.12 -0.58 17.72
C LYS A 119 16.69 -1.09 16.39
N SER A 120 15.83 -1.28 15.39
CA SER A 120 16.21 -1.74 14.06
C SER A 120 16.68 -0.62 13.12
N SER A 121 16.46 0.66 13.46
CA SER A 121 16.70 1.77 12.54
C SER A 121 18.19 2.08 12.30
N LYS A 122 18.63 1.75 11.08
CA LYS A 122 19.57 2.50 10.24
C LYS A 122 18.79 3.26 9.13
N SER A 123 17.56 3.73 9.37
CA SER A 123 16.72 4.43 8.38
C SER A 123 16.25 5.82 8.87
N PRO A 124 16.20 6.85 7.99
CA PRO A 124 15.91 8.24 8.38
C PRO A 124 14.42 8.59 8.47
N GLU A 125 13.50 7.69 8.09
CA GLU A 125 12.07 7.89 8.37
C GLU A 125 11.82 7.74 9.87
N LYS A 126 11.68 8.90 10.54
CA LYS A 126 11.36 8.97 11.96
C LYS A 126 10.07 8.16 12.22
N PRO A 127 10.03 7.36 13.30
CA PRO A 127 8.84 6.61 13.60
C PRO A 127 7.68 7.57 13.83
N GLU A 128 6.62 7.43 13.05
CA GLU A 128 5.27 7.95 13.34
C GLU A 128 4.72 7.47 14.70
N GLY A 129 5.52 6.79 15.52
CA GLY A 129 5.17 6.36 16.86
C GLY A 129 4.67 7.51 17.75
N PHE A 130 5.08 8.76 17.53
CA PHE A 130 4.46 9.90 18.24
C PHE A 130 2.96 10.03 17.96
N LEU A 131 2.50 9.62 16.78
CA LEU A 131 1.11 9.66 16.37
C LEU A 131 0.33 8.41 16.83
N VAL A 132 0.94 7.23 16.69
CA VAL A 132 0.23 5.98 16.93
C VAL A 132 0.23 5.56 18.41
N VAL A 133 1.23 5.96 19.20
CA VAL A 133 1.30 5.63 20.63
C VAL A 133 0.18 6.28 21.45
N PRO A 134 -0.13 7.59 21.32
CA PRO A 134 -1.26 8.20 22.01
C PRO A 134 -2.59 7.54 21.63
N LEU A 135 -2.78 7.21 20.35
CA LEU A 135 -3.97 6.50 19.88
C LEU A 135 -4.11 5.13 20.55
N ALA A 136 -3.04 4.34 20.62
CA ALA A 136 -3.05 3.02 21.23
C ALA A 136 -3.32 3.07 22.74
N LEU A 137 -2.71 4.03 23.45
CA LEU A 137 -2.96 4.28 24.87
C LEU A 137 -4.40 4.69 25.14
N ALA A 138 -4.93 5.66 24.38
CA ALA A 138 -6.31 6.12 24.52
C ALA A 138 -7.32 5.02 24.19
N THR A 139 -7.04 4.21 23.16
CA THR A 139 -7.87 3.06 22.80
C THR A 139 -7.88 2.02 23.91
N SER A 140 -6.73 1.71 24.52
CA SER A 140 -6.68 0.74 25.63
C SER A 140 -7.42 1.25 26.86
N LEU A 141 -7.27 2.54 27.18
CA LEU A 141 -8.04 3.20 28.25
C LEU A 141 -9.55 3.20 27.97
N SER A 142 -9.97 3.23 26.70
CA SER A 142 -11.39 3.17 26.34
C SER A 142 -12.09 1.88 26.79
N TRP A 143 -11.34 0.81 27.06
CA TRP A 143 -11.82 -0.47 27.57
C TRP A 143 -11.67 -0.62 29.10
N LEU A 144 -11.18 0.40 29.81
CA LEU A 144 -10.95 0.34 31.25
C LEU A 144 -12.25 0.49 32.04
N GLU A 145 -12.95 -0.61 32.29
CA GLU A 145 -14.19 -0.64 33.10
C GLU A 145 -13.95 -1.41 34.42
N TRP A 146 -13.60 -0.70 35.50
CA TRP A 146 -13.19 -1.31 36.78
C TRP A 146 -14.21 -2.31 37.34
N GLY A 147 -15.50 -2.01 37.22
CA GLY A 147 -16.58 -2.89 37.70
C GLY A 147 -16.76 -4.16 36.87
N GLN A 148 -16.11 -4.27 35.71
CA GLN A 148 -16.14 -5.43 34.81
C GLN A 148 -14.78 -6.15 34.75
N LEU A 149 -13.74 -5.66 35.43
CA LEU A 149 -12.40 -6.25 35.39
C LEU A 149 -12.25 -7.41 36.38
N GLU A 150 -12.72 -8.58 35.99
CA GLU A 150 -12.47 -9.81 36.72
C GLU A 150 -11.22 -10.52 36.18
N HIS A 151 -10.32 -10.93 37.08
CA HIS A 151 -9.07 -11.56 36.71
C HIS A 151 -8.53 -12.46 37.82
N THR A 152 -7.78 -13.48 37.41
CA THR A 152 -6.89 -14.26 38.27
C THR A 152 -5.47 -13.73 38.11
N PRO A 153 -4.54 -14.02 39.04
CA PRO A 153 -3.14 -13.67 38.86
C PRO A 153 -2.55 -14.25 37.56
N PHE A 154 -2.99 -15.45 37.17
CA PHE A 154 -2.56 -16.11 35.94
C PHE A 154 -3.11 -15.42 34.69
N SER A 155 -4.40 -15.09 34.66
CA SER A 155 -5.00 -14.41 33.50
C SER A 155 -4.48 -12.98 33.32
N MET A 156 -4.19 -12.27 34.42
CA MET A 156 -3.52 -10.97 34.38
C MET A 156 -2.10 -11.05 33.82
N LEU A 157 -1.31 -12.05 34.24
CA LEU A 157 0.03 -12.27 33.70
C LEU A 157 -0.02 -12.54 32.18
N CYS A 158 -0.94 -13.41 31.75
CA CYS A 158 -1.12 -13.72 30.33
C CYS A 158 -1.55 -12.48 29.53
N ALA A 159 -2.45 -11.66 30.06
CA ALA A 159 -2.94 -10.44 29.41
C ALA A 159 -1.83 -9.39 29.17
N ILE A 160 -0.84 -9.29 30.07
CA ILE A 160 0.30 -8.37 29.90
C ILE A 160 1.26 -8.83 28.79
N PHE A 161 1.56 -10.13 28.73
CA PHE A 161 2.52 -10.66 27.75
C PHE A 161 1.91 -10.88 26.36
N LEU A 162 0.60 -11.11 26.28
CA LEU A 162 -0.10 -11.40 25.04
C LEU A 162 0.14 -10.35 23.94
N PRO A 163 -0.04 -9.02 24.17
CA PRO A 163 0.20 -8.00 23.15
C PRO A 163 1.64 -7.97 22.64
N ILE A 164 2.63 -8.30 23.50
CA ILE A 164 4.05 -8.35 23.14
C ILE A 164 4.31 -9.52 22.19
N VAL A 165 3.79 -10.71 22.51
CA VAL A 165 3.90 -11.90 21.65
C VAL A 165 3.20 -11.68 20.32
N ARG A 166 2.00 -11.06 20.34
CA ARG A 166 1.27 -10.68 19.13
C ARG A 166 2.08 -9.73 18.24
N ALA A 167 2.77 -8.75 18.82
CA ALA A 167 3.64 -7.84 18.08
C ALA A 167 4.77 -8.59 17.35
N PHE A 168 5.44 -9.52 18.03
CA PHE A 168 6.45 -10.37 17.38
C PHE A 168 5.87 -11.29 16.31
N SER A 169 4.66 -11.83 16.51
CA SER A 169 3.98 -12.61 15.49
C SER A 169 3.75 -11.82 14.20
N VAL A 170 3.34 -10.56 14.30
CA VAL A 170 3.13 -9.66 13.15
C VAL A 170 4.46 -9.29 12.49
N LEU A 171 5.44 -8.85 13.27
CA LEU A 171 6.76 -8.44 12.75
C LEU A 171 7.47 -9.59 12.04
N LYS A 172 7.44 -10.81 12.61
CA LYS A 172 8.06 -11.99 11.98
C LYS A 172 7.31 -12.47 10.75
N LEU A 173 6.01 -12.23 10.65
CA LEU A 173 5.26 -12.50 9.43
C LEU A 173 5.62 -11.52 8.30
N GLN A 174 5.78 -10.23 8.63
CA GLN A 174 6.24 -9.22 7.67
C GLN A 174 7.65 -9.51 7.16
N GLU A 175 8.60 -9.81 8.06
CA GLU A 175 9.96 -10.23 7.67
C GLU A 175 9.94 -11.48 6.77
N ALA A 176 9.08 -12.46 7.08
CA ALA A 176 8.94 -13.67 6.27
C ALA A 176 8.41 -13.37 4.85
N PHE A 177 7.49 -12.42 4.72
CA PHE A 177 6.97 -11.98 3.43
C PHE A 177 8.02 -11.23 2.61
N GLU A 178 8.79 -10.34 3.24
CA GLU A 178 9.90 -9.65 2.58
C GLU A 178 10.95 -10.62 2.02
N MET A 179 11.32 -11.64 2.80
CA MET A 179 12.22 -12.72 2.35
C MET A 179 11.65 -13.55 1.19
N SER A 180 10.33 -13.68 1.10
CA SER A 180 9.65 -14.46 0.06
C SER A 180 9.42 -13.68 -1.25
N GLY A 181 9.61 -12.36 -1.24
CA GLY A 181 9.36 -11.47 -2.37
C GLY A 181 7.89 -11.05 -2.53
N LYS A 182 7.66 -9.77 -2.89
CA LYS A 182 6.35 -9.08 -2.87
C LYS A 182 5.27 -9.68 -3.80
N GLY A 183 5.60 -10.64 -4.67
CA GLY A 183 4.65 -11.32 -5.56
C GLY A 183 3.97 -12.57 -4.97
N HIS A 184 4.31 -12.96 -3.73
CA HIS A 184 3.90 -14.24 -3.14
C HIS A 184 2.94 -14.11 -1.94
N ALA A 185 2.20 -13.00 -1.79
CA ALA A 185 1.38 -12.75 -0.61
C ALA A 185 0.36 -13.88 -0.34
N ASP A 186 -0.38 -14.31 -1.36
CA ASP A 186 -1.36 -15.39 -1.24
C ASP A 186 -0.71 -16.74 -0.89
N ASN A 187 0.50 -16.99 -1.40
CA ASN A 187 1.27 -18.18 -1.06
C ASN A 187 1.77 -18.13 0.38
N VAL A 188 2.21 -16.96 0.87
CA VAL A 188 2.58 -16.75 2.28
C VAL A 188 1.38 -17.01 3.17
N CYS A 189 0.22 -16.42 2.87
CA CYS A 189 -1.03 -16.67 3.58
C CYS A 189 -1.41 -18.16 3.59
N PHE A 190 -1.33 -18.84 2.43
CA PHE A 190 -1.66 -20.26 2.31
C PHE A 190 -0.75 -21.14 3.18
N HIS A 191 0.58 -20.97 3.08
CA HIS A 191 1.53 -21.77 3.83
C HIS A 191 1.50 -21.44 5.33
N TYR A 192 1.35 -20.17 5.69
CA TYR A 192 1.23 -19.72 7.07
C TYR A 192 -0.01 -20.30 7.73
N THR A 193 -1.19 -20.16 7.12
CA THR A 193 -2.44 -20.69 7.67
C THR A 193 -2.41 -22.21 7.82
N ARG A 194 -1.88 -22.94 6.82
CA ARG A 194 -1.67 -24.39 6.91
C ARG A 194 -0.83 -24.80 8.12
N LEU A 195 0.31 -24.15 8.33
CA LEU A 195 1.25 -24.50 9.41
C LEU A 195 0.68 -24.14 10.79
N VAL A 196 0.02 -22.98 10.91
CA VAL A 196 -0.64 -22.58 12.16
C VAL A 196 -1.81 -23.51 12.49
N SER A 197 -2.66 -23.86 11.51
CA SER A 197 -3.73 -24.87 11.72
C SER A 197 -3.18 -26.20 12.21
N ALA A 198 -2.09 -26.69 11.60
CA ALA A 198 -1.45 -27.93 12.03
C ALA A 198 -0.91 -27.84 13.46
N GLY A 199 -0.27 -26.72 13.82
CA GLY A 199 0.26 -26.50 15.17
C GLY A 199 -0.82 -26.32 16.24
N LEU A 200 -1.97 -25.73 15.90
CA LEU A 200 -3.10 -25.52 16.81
C LEU A 200 -4.04 -26.73 16.92
N PHE A 201 -3.90 -27.74 16.07
CA PHE A 201 -4.81 -28.89 16.02
C PHE A 201 -4.89 -29.64 17.37
N ILE A 202 -3.75 -29.97 17.99
CA ILE A 202 -3.74 -30.70 19.25
C ILE A 202 -4.32 -29.88 20.42
N PRO A 203 -3.90 -28.62 20.66
CA PRO A 203 -4.54 -27.77 21.67
C PRO A 203 -6.05 -27.61 21.46
N ALA A 204 -6.50 -27.42 20.21
CA ALA A 204 -7.91 -27.31 19.89
C ALA A 204 -8.66 -28.61 20.12
N LEU A 205 -8.11 -29.76 19.74
CA LEU A 205 -8.73 -31.07 19.98
C LEU A 205 -8.87 -31.34 21.48
N MET A 206 -7.82 -31.10 22.28
CA MET A 206 -7.89 -31.26 23.73
C MET A 206 -8.96 -30.36 24.34
N SER A 207 -9.02 -29.09 23.92
CA SER A 207 -10.05 -28.16 24.36
C SER A 207 -11.45 -28.55 23.89
N PHE A 208 -11.59 -29.19 22.72
CA PHE A 208 -12.85 -29.69 22.19
C PHE A 208 -13.38 -30.88 22.99
N LEU A 209 -12.50 -31.80 23.35
CA LEU A 209 -12.86 -33.00 24.12
C LEU A 209 -13.21 -32.66 25.57
N SER A 210 -12.72 -31.54 26.11
CA SER A 210 -13.04 -31.07 27.46
C SER A 210 -14.31 -30.19 27.54
N ARG A 211 -15.12 -30.16 26.50
CA ARG A 211 -16.32 -29.31 26.45
C ARG A 211 -17.47 -29.90 27.23
N ASP A 212 -18.25 -29.02 27.85
CA ASP A 212 -19.48 -29.37 28.53
C ASP A 212 -20.67 -28.63 27.88
N VAL A 213 -21.41 -29.32 27.02
CA VAL A 213 -22.55 -28.76 26.30
C VAL A 213 -23.79 -28.91 27.17
N GLN A 214 -24.35 -27.79 27.62
CA GLN A 214 -25.57 -27.80 28.41
C GLN A 214 -26.76 -28.27 27.57
N VAL A 215 -27.33 -29.42 27.93
CA VAL A 215 -28.49 -30.03 27.23
C VAL A 215 -29.74 -29.13 27.26
N THR A 216 -29.80 -28.17 28.19
CA THR A 216 -30.91 -27.22 28.37
C THR A 216 -30.76 -25.91 27.60
N ALA A 217 -29.74 -25.76 26.75
CA ALA A 217 -29.58 -24.55 25.95
C ALA A 217 -30.78 -24.39 24.99
N SER A 218 -31.49 -23.27 25.07
CA SER A 218 -32.57 -22.92 24.15
C SER A 218 -31.97 -22.47 22.83
N TRP A 219 -32.32 -23.13 21.74
CA TRP A 219 -31.85 -22.81 20.40
C TRP A 219 -32.84 -21.89 19.70
N GLU A 220 -32.38 -20.74 19.25
CA GLU A 220 -33.15 -19.85 18.39
C GLU A 220 -32.76 -20.05 16.92
N SER A 221 -33.66 -19.72 15.99
CA SER A 221 -33.38 -19.82 14.55
C SER A 221 -32.18 -18.97 14.11
N ILE A 222 -31.92 -17.87 14.83
CA ILE A 222 -30.76 -17.00 14.60
C ILE A 222 -29.45 -17.69 14.96
N ASP A 223 -29.43 -18.59 15.95
CA ASP A 223 -28.21 -19.29 16.38
C ASP A 223 -27.67 -20.20 15.27
N TYR A 224 -28.56 -20.94 14.61
CA TYR A 224 -28.20 -21.78 13.46
C TYR A 224 -27.63 -20.95 12.29
N THR A 225 -28.20 -19.77 12.06
CA THR A 225 -27.77 -18.87 10.99
C THR A 225 -26.39 -18.27 11.30
N LEU A 226 -26.18 -17.77 12.52
CA LEU A 226 -24.89 -17.23 12.95
C LEU A 226 -23.80 -18.29 12.97
N MET A 227 -24.12 -19.50 13.43
CA MET A 227 -23.19 -20.62 13.47
C MET A 227 -22.79 -21.08 12.06
N SER A 228 -23.75 -21.23 11.13
CA SER A 228 -23.45 -21.67 9.76
C SER A 228 -22.62 -20.65 8.97
N LEU A 229 -22.91 -19.35 9.12
CA LEU A 229 -22.15 -18.28 8.47
C LEU A 229 -20.82 -17.98 9.16
N SER A 230 -20.62 -18.42 10.41
CA SER A 230 -19.39 -18.14 11.17
C SER A 230 -18.13 -18.55 10.43
N PHE A 231 -18.11 -19.73 9.79
CA PHE A 231 -16.94 -20.23 9.07
C PHE A 231 -16.51 -19.33 7.91
N LEU A 232 -17.48 -18.73 7.20
CA LEU A 232 -17.22 -17.76 6.13
C LEU A 232 -16.62 -16.49 6.70
N PHE A 233 -17.23 -15.92 7.75
CA PHE A 233 -16.73 -14.70 8.38
C PHE A 233 -15.36 -14.90 9.05
N MET A 234 -15.10 -16.08 9.62
CA MET A 234 -13.77 -16.47 10.13
C MET A 234 -12.73 -16.40 9.03
N ALA A 235 -13.04 -17.00 7.87
CA ALA A 235 -12.14 -17.01 6.73
C ALA A 235 -11.87 -15.59 6.19
N CYS A 236 -12.93 -14.79 6.01
CA CYS A 236 -12.84 -13.40 5.56
C CYS A 236 -12.06 -12.52 6.55
N ASN A 237 -12.33 -12.65 7.85
CA ASN A 237 -11.68 -11.88 8.90
C ASN A 237 -10.18 -12.15 8.92
N LEU A 238 -9.77 -13.42 9.02
CA LEU A 238 -8.36 -13.75 9.08
C LEU A 238 -7.63 -13.45 7.77
N TYR A 239 -8.24 -13.72 6.60
CA TYR A 239 -7.61 -13.41 5.31
C TYR A 239 -7.38 -11.91 5.13
N SER A 240 -8.39 -11.09 5.43
CA SER A 240 -8.25 -9.62 5.36
C SER A 240 -7.23 -9.07 6.35
N GLU A 241 -7.13 -9.64 7.56
CA GLU A 241 -6.09 -9.27 8.52
C GLU A 241 -4.69 -9.62 7.99
N LEU A 242 -4.49 -10.84 7.49
CA LEU A 242 -3.21 -11.25 6.92
C LEU A 242 -2.84 -10.38 5.72
N TRP A 243 -3.79 -10.09 4.84
CA TRP A 243 -3.56 -9.22 3.70
C TRP A 243 -3.08 -7.83 4.15
N LEU A 244 -3.72 -7.23 5.16
CA LEU A 244 -3.30 -5.94 5.72
C LEU A 244 -1.92 -6.01 6.36
N VAL A 245 -1.61 -7.07 7.13
CA VAL A 245 -0.28 -7.27 7.72
C VAL A 245 0.80 -7.30 6.64
N LEU A 246 0.55 -7.96 5.50
CA LEU A 246 1.54 -8.12 4.44
C LEU A 246 1.72 -6.88 3.55
N HIS A 247 0.68 -6.07 3.36
CA HIS A 247 0.68 -4.97 2.38
C HIS A 247 0.80 -3.58 3.00
N VAL A 248 0.72 -3.46 4.33
CA VAL A 248 0.74 -2.19 5.05
C VAL A 248 1.90 -2.16 6.04
N ASN A 249 2.52 -0.99 6.20
CA ASN A 249 3.58 -0.77 7.20
C ASN A 249 3.08 -1.07 8.62
N ALA A 250 3.96 -1.56 9.50
CA ALA A 250 3.57 -1.95 10.86
C ALA A 250 2.91 -0.81 11.68
N ASN A 251 3.29 0.45 11.45
CA ASN A 251 2.70 1.62 12.11
C ASN A 251 1.27 1.92 11.62
N SER A 252 1.01 1.76 10.33
CA SER A 252 -0.33 1.95 9.80
C SER A 252 -1.23 0.76 10.16
N PHE A 253 -0.67 -0.46 10.25
CA PHE A 253 -1.38 -1.63 10.77
C PHE A 253 -1.78 -1.46 12.25
N THR A 254 -0.90 -0.94 13.10
CA THR A 254 -1.22 -0.66 14.52
C THR A 254 -2.30 0.42 14.66
N ALA A 255 -2.33 1.40 13.76
CA ALA A 255 -3.40 2.39 13.69
C ALA A 255 -4.75 1.73 13.32
N PHE A 256 -4.78 0.89 12.27
CA PHE A 256 -5.99 0.15 11.88
C PHE A 256 -6.52 -0.76 13.01
N GLU A 257 -5.64 -1.48 13.70
CA GLU A 257 -6.02 -2.29 14.85
C GLU A 257 -6.59 -1.45 15.99
N SER A 258 -5.96 -0.31 16.30
CA SER A 258 -6.45 0.60 17.34
C SER A 258 -7.84 1.16 16.98
N THR A 259 -8.04 1.54 15.72
CA THR A 259 -9.36 1.97 15.21
C THR A 259 -10.42 0.89 15.35
N LYS A 260 -10.12 -0.35 14.97
CA LYS A 260 -11.04 -1.50 15.10
C LYS A 260 -11.40 -1.74 16.58
N MET A 261 -10.43 -1.68 17.48
CA MET A 261 -10.67 -1.85 18.93
C MET A 261 -11.47 -0.70 19.54
N LEU A 262 -11.27 0.54 19.09
CA LEU A 262 -12.07 1.68 19.52
C LEU A 262 -13.53 1.53 19.07
N ALA A 263 -13.76 1.13 17.82
CA ALA A 263 -15.10 0.85 17.30
C ALA A 263 -15.80 -0.24 18.12
N GLY A 264 -15.07 -1.33 18.46
CA GLY A 264 -15.57 -2.37 19.36
C GLY A 264 -15.95 -1.84 20.74
N SER A 265 -15.14 -0.96 21.33
CA SER A 265 -15.42 -0.35 22.64
C SER A 265 -16.68 0.52 22.64
N ILE A 266 -16.88 1.29 21.56
CA ILE A 266 -18.06 2.13 21.36
C ILE A 266 -19.30 1.26 21.15
N ALA A 267 -19.20 0.25 20.28
CA ALA A 267 -20.30 -0.68 20.01
C ALA A 267 -20.75 -1.43 21.28
N GLN A 268 -19.79 -1.92 22.08
CA GLN A 268 -20.07 -2.56 23.35
C GLN A 268 -20.82 -1.63 24.31
N TRP A 269 -20.38 -0.38 24.40
CA TRP A 269 -21.00 0.62 25.27
C TRP A 269 -22.43 0.98 24.84
N ILE A 270 -22.71 1.03 23.53
CA ILE A 270 -24.05 1.24 22.98
C ILE A 270 -24.96 0.04 23.27
N ILE A 271 -24.50 -1.18 22.98
CA ILE A 271 -25.30 -2.40 23.12
C ILE A 271 -25.67 -2.67 24.59
N GLN A 272 -24.76 -2.38 25.52
CA GLN A 272 -24.96 -2.64 26.95
C GLN A 272 -25.70 -1.51 27.70
N ASN A 273 -26.23 -0.51 26.99
CA ASN A 273 -27.10 0.57 27.52
C ASN A 273 -26.60 1.19 28.86
N MET A 274 -25.52 1.98 28.79
CA MET A 274 -24.97 2.85 29.85
C MET A 274 -25.12 2.37 31.31
N ALA A 275 -24.70 1.15 31.62
CA ALA A 275 -24.48 0.75 33.00
C ALA A 275 -23.21 1.47 33.52
N HIS A 276 -23.39 2.54 34.33
CA HIS A 276 -22.36 3.29 35.04
C HIS A 276 -21.11 3.68 34.21
N PRO A 277 -21.20 4.73 33.35
CA PRO A 277 -20.06 5.13 32.53
C PRO A 277 -18.86 5.52 33.41
N ASN A 278 -17.75 4.80 33.28
CA ASN A 278 -16.49 5.18 33.89
C ASN A 278 -15.93 6.43 33.18
N LEU A 279 -15.71 7.50 33.94
CA LEU A 279 -15.19 8.77 33.42
C LEU A 279 -13.87 8.59 32.66
N LEU A 280 -13.00 7.66 33.12
CA LEU A 280 -11.73 7.36 32.46
C LEU A 280 -11.93 6.66 31.11
N ALA A 281 -12.84 5.68 31.04
CA ALA A 281 -13.15 4.98 29.79
C ALA A 281 -13.80 5.92 28.77
N PHE A 282 -14.71 6.78 29.22
CA PHE A 282 -15.33 7.81 28.36
C PHE A 282 -14.29 8.81 27.84
N GLY A 283 -13.40 9.30 28.71
CA GLY A 283 -12.26 10.15 28.32
C GLY A 283 -11.34 9.46 27.30
N GLY A 284 -11.03 8.18 27.51
CA GLY A 284 -10.25 7.36 26.57
C GLY A 284 -10.87 7.30 25.18
N LYS A 285 -12.20 7.12 25.07
CA LYS A 285 -12.93 7.13 23.78
C LYS A 285 -12.79 8.47 23.06
N ILE A 286 -12.97 9.60 23.77
CA ILE A 286 -12.83 10.95 23.18
C ILE A 286 -11.40 11.19 22.70
N VAL A 287 -10.40 10.89 23.53
CA VAL A 287 -8.98 11.10 23.16
C VAL A 287 -8.58 10.20 22.00
N ALA A 288 -9.08 8.97 21.93
CA ALA A 288 -8.80 8.05 20.83
C ALA A 288 -9.39 8.58 19.50
N LEU A 289 -10.64 9.08 19.51
CA LEU A 289 -11.25 9.71 18.33
C LEU A 289 -10.48 10.95 17.88
N ALA A 290 -10.06 11.81 18.83
CA ALA A 290 -9.23 12.97 18.52
C ALA A 290 -7.86 12.57 17.92
N SER A 291 -7.22 11.56 18.50
CA SER A 291 -5.93 11.03 18.00
C SER A 291 -6.06 10.43 16.60
N MET A 292 -7.16 9.71 16.31
CA MET A 292 -7.45 9.24 14.96
C MET A 292 -7.60 10.38 13.95
N PHE A 293 -8.27 11.47 14.34
CA PHE A 293 -8.43 12.63 13.47
C PHE A 293 -7.08 13.29 13.15
N VAL A 294 -6.17 13.37 14.13
CA VAL A 294 -4.81 13.87 13.92
C VAL A 294 -4.01 12.96 12.97
N VAL A 295 -4.07 11.64 13.16
CA VAL A 295 -3.44 10.66 12.25
C VAL A 295 -3.98 10.83 10.82
N LEU A 296 -5.29 10.96 10.66
CA LEU A 296 -5.94 11.14 9.36
C LEU A 296 -5.53 12.47 8.71
N PHE A 297 -5.56 13.57 9.45
CA PHE A 297 -5.18 14.89 8.96
C PHE A 297 -3.72 14.91 8.47
N LEU A 298 -2.80 14.33 9.24
CA LEU A 298 -1.39 14.26 8.85
C LEU A 298 -1.14 13.30 7.68
N SER A 299 -1.90 12.20 7.59
CA SER A 299 -1.83 11.30 6.43
C SER A 299 -2.30 11.99 5.15
N ILE A 300 -3.36 12.80 5.23
CA ILE A 300 -3.86 13.59 4.11
C ILE A 300 -2.85 14.68 3.75
N ALA A 301 -2.33 15.43 4.73
CA ALA A 301 -1.33 16.46 4.51
C ALA A 301 -0.04 15.89 3.89
N GLY A 302 0.42 14.73 4.36
CA GLY A 302 1.59 14.03 3.80
C GLY A 302 1.35 13.53 2.36
N SER A 303 0.14 13.10 2.03
CA SER A 303 -0.20 12.71 0.65
C SER A 303 -0.33 13.88 -0.33
N VAL A 304 -0.53 15.09 0.18
CA VAL A 304 -0.50 16.33 -0.62
C VAL A 304 0.94 16.83 -0.82
N LEU A 305 1.89 16.37 0.00
CA LEU A 305 3.29 16.77 0.01
C LEU A 305 4.27 15.67 -0.49
N GLY A 306 3.76 14.52 -0.95
CA GLY A 306 4.61 13.47 -1.52
C GLY A 306 5.03 13.85 -2.94
N GLU A 307 6.27 14.31 -3.11
CA GLU A 307 6.85 14.62 -4.41
C GLU A 307 7.10 13.32 -5.20
N ASP A 308 6.24 13.04 -6.19
CA ASP A 308 6.47 11.99 -7.17
C ASP A 308 7.62 12.44 -8.10
N LEU A 309 8.86 12.10 -7.74
CA LEU A 309 10.06 12.49 -8.47
C LEU A 309 10.19 11.76 -9.82
N VAL A 310 10.60 12.50 -10.84
CA VAL A 310 10.95 11.93 -12.15
C VAL A 310 12.39 11.42 -12.10
N THR A 311 12.57 10.13 -12.34
CA THR A 311 13.89 9.48 -12.23
C THR A 311 14.44 9.04 -13.59
N CYS A 312 15.75 8.83 -13.65
CA CYS A 312 16.42 8.37 -14.86
C CYS A 312 15.94 6.96 -15.26
N MET A 313 15.86 6.71 -16.57
CA MET A 313 15.28 5.50 -17.19
C MET A 313 13.77 5.32 -16.98
N SER A 314 13.09 6.30 -16.38
CA SER A 314 11.62 6.34 -16.35
C SER A 314 11.04 6.51 -17.74
N VAL A 315 9.82 6.01 -17.90
CA VAL A 315 9.00 6.22 -19.10
C VAL A 315 7.89 7.17 -18.73
N LEU A 316 7.68 8.23 -19.52
CA LEU A 316 6.62 9.20 -19.26
C LEU A 316 6.05 9.77 -20.57
N LYS A 317 4.94 10.49 -20.45
CA LYS A 317 4.45 11.37 -21.51
C LYS A 317 4.74 12.80 -21.12
N LEU A 318 5.20 13.60 -22.08
CA LEU A 318 5.36 15.04 -21.89
C LEU A 318 4.10 15.75 -22.37
N MET A 319 3.30 16.26 -21.44
CA MET A 319 2.08 17.01 -21.74
C MET A 319 2.38 18.51 -21.75
N ASN A 320 1.98 19.20 -22.81
CA ASN A 320 2.02 20.65 -22.85
C ASN A 320 1.04 21.22 -21.80
N ALA A 321 1.53 22.07 -20.89
CA ALA A 321 0.75 22.53 -19.74
C ALA A 321 -0.46 23.39 -20.14
N ASN A 322 -0.38 24.10 -21.27
CA ASN A 322 -1.43 25.02 -21.70
C ASN A 322 -2.44 24.39 -22.65
N GLU A 323 -2.00 23.48 -23.53
CA GLU A 323 -2.88 22.85 -24.52
C GLU A 323 -3.32 21.43 -24.19
N GLY A 324 -2.67 20.76 -23.23
CA GLY A 324 -2.93 19.36 -22.86
C GLY A 324 -2.52 18.33 -23.93
N SER A 325 -1.82 18.76 -24.98
CA SER A 325 -1.29 17.87 -26.03
C SER A 325 -0.03 17.16 -25.54
N ARG A 326 0.10 15.87 -25.80
CA ARG A 326 1.27 15.03 -25.45
C ARG A 326 2.26 15.00 -26.60
N LEU A 327 3.55 15.08 -26.27
CA LEU A 327 4.64 14.90 -27.22
C LEU A 327 4.56 13.50 -27.83
N HIS A 328 4.58 13.42 -29.15
CA HIS A 328 4.27 12.21 -29.89
C HIS A 328 5.16 12.09 -31.12
N SER A 329 5.51 10.86 -31.49
CA SER A 329 6.21 10.55 -32.74
C SER A 329 5.70 9.25 -33.34
N HIS A 330 5.92 9.03 -34.61
CA HIS A 330 5.35 7.91 -35.37
C HIS A 330 6.09 7.76 -36.69
N ASP A 331 5.85 6.67 -37.44
CA ASP A 331 6.60 6.38 -38.67
C ASP A 331 6.12 7.19 -39.90
N VAL A 332 6.12 8.53 -39.76
CA VAL A 332 5.90 9.50 -40.84
C VAL A 332 7.01 10.53 -40.79
N LYS A 333 7.68 10.73 -41.93
CA LYS A 333 8.80 11.66 -42.07
C LYS A 333 8.33 13.03 -42.57
N TYR A 334 9.09 14.07 -42.26
CA TYR A 334 8.85 15.38 -42.84
C TYR A 334 9.10 15.35 -44.36
N GLY A 335 8.24 16.02 -45.13
CA GLY A 335 8.44 16.23 -46.57
C GLY A 335 9.30 17.45 -46.90
N SER A 336 9.77 18.17 -45.88
CA SER A 336 10.63 19.35 -45.97
C SER A 336 11.72 19.28 -44.90
N GLY A 337 12.63 20.25 -44.88
CA GLY A 337 13.66 20.32 -43.85
C GLY A 337 14.63 19.14 -43.95
N SER A 338 14.85 18.43 -42.86
CA SER A 338 15.83 17.33 -42.81
C SER A 338 15.33 16.02 -43.44
N GLY A 339 14.01 15.87 -43.62
CA GLY A 339 13.41 14.60 -44.04
C GLY A 339 13.40 13.50 -42.96
N GLN A 340 13.71 13.85 -41.71
CA GLN A 340 13.69 12.91 -40.57
C GLN A 340 12.27 12.60 -40.08
N GLN A 341 12.15 11.68 -39.12
CA GLN A 341 10.86 11.30 -38.53
C GLN A 341 10.22 12.49 -37.82
N SER A 342 8.91 12.69 -38.02
CA SER A 342 8.19 13.84 -37.49
C SER A 342 7.91 13.71 -35.99
N VAL A 343 7.88 14.85 -35.31
CA VAL A 343 7.48 14.98 -33.91
C VAL A 343 6.33 15.97 -33.82
N THR A 344 5.28 15.57 -33.13
CA THR A 344 4.01 16.28 -33.09
C THR A 344 3.42 16.31 -31.68
N GLY A 345 2.33 17.06 -31.50
CA GLY A 345 1.53 17.05 -30.28
C GLY A 345 0.14 16.43 -30.53
N VAL A 346 -0.26 15.44 -29.72
CA VAL A 346 -1.57 14.78 -29.82
C VAL A 346 -2.40 14.96 -28.55
N LYS A 347 -3.72 15.13 -28.69
CA LYS A 347 -4.62 15.24 -27.51
C LYS A 347 -5.06 13.90 -26.94
N SER A 348 -4.83 12.80 -27.65
CA SER A 348 -5.16 11.46 -27.16
C SER A 348 -4.31 11.14 -25.94
N SER A 349 -4.95 10.79 -24.82
CA SER A 349 -4.21 10.35 -23.63
C SER A 349 -3.66 8.94 -23.80
N ASP A 350 -4.43 8.01 -24.36
CA ASP A 350 -4.10 6.58 -24.36
C ASP A 350 -3.27 6.11 -25.58
N ASP A 351 -2.39 6.96 -26.09
CA ASP A 351 -1.53 6.60 -27.23
C ASP A 351 -0.17 6.08 -26.77
N ILE A 352 0.19 4.88 -27.22
CA ILE A 352 1.49 4.27 -26.95
C ILE A 352 2.64 5.08 -27.55
N ASN A 353 2.42 5.76 -28.67
CA ASN A 353 3.38 6.59 -29.39
C ASN A 353 3.62 7.97 -28.73
N SER A 354 3.07 8.19 -27.54
CA SER A 354 3.36 9.36 -26.71
C SER A 354 4.33 9.05 -25.56
N HIS A 355 4.84 7.82 -25.46
CA HIS A 355 5.77 7.46 -24.39
C HIS A 355 7.23 7.72 -24.78
N TRP A 356 7.91 8.43 -23.90
CA TRP A 356 9.32 8.77 -24.01
C TRP A 356 10.06 8.23 -22.79
N GLN A 357 11.19 7.58 -23.03
CA GLN A 357 12.10 7.13 -21.99
C GLN A 357 13.23 8.14 -21.78
N ILE A 358 13.49 8.48 -20.52
CA ILE A 358 14.57 9.40 -20.17
C ILE A 358 15.91 8.68 -20.15
N PHE A 359 16.85 9.18 -20.92
CA PHE A 359 18.24 8.75 -20.95
C PHE A 359 19.18 9.90 -20.49
N PRO A 360 20.33 9.57 -19.91
CA PRO A 360 21.35 10.57 -19.64
C PRO A 360 21.97 11.07 -20.95
N ALA A 361 22.64 12.23 -20.93
CA ALA A 361 23.48 12.68 -22.03
C ALA A 361 24.55 11.64 -22.42
N LEU A 362 25.07 11.69 -23.65
CA LEU A 362 25.98 10.65 -24.20
C LEU A 362 27.24 10.39 -23.35
N THR A 363 27.78 11.44 -22.73
CA THR A 363 28.99 11.36 -21.90
C THR A 363 28.70 11.15 -20.42
N GLU A 364 27.43 11.08 -20.04
CA GLU A 364 26.97 10.99 -18.66
C GLU A 364 26.34 9.61 -18.40
N SER A 365 26.42 9.15 -17.17
CA SER A 365 25.78 7.90 -16.74
C SER A 365 24.91 8.18 -15.53
N CYS A 366 23.64 7.82 -15.62
CA CYS A 366 22.73 7.76 -14.49
C CYS A 366 22.41 6.29 -14.19
N HIS A 367 22.20 5.94 -12.92
CA HIS A 367 21.61 4.66 -12.57
C HIS A 367 20.09 4.76 -12.69
N ARG A 368 19.48 3.60 -12.96
CA ARG A 368 18.04 3.47 -13.01
C ARG A 368 17.43 3.88 -11.66
N GLY A 369 16.55 4.88 -11.65
CA GLY A 369 15.95 5.41 -10.43
C GLY A 369 16.66 6.62 -9.82
N ASP A 370 17.81 7.06 -10.34
CA ASP A 370 18.46 8.30 -9.89
C ASP A 370 17.55 9.50 -10.17
N SER A 371 17.46 10.44 -9.22
CA SER A 371 16.70 11.68 -9.39
C SER A 371 17.32 12.58 -10.47
N LEU A 372 16.49 13.30 -11.21
CA LEU A 372 16.98 14.21 -12.25
C LEU A 372 17.07 15.63 -11.69
N GLU A 373 18.30 16.10 -11.53
CA GLU A 373 18.59 17.46 -11.09
C GLU A 373 18.22 18.49 -12.15
N CYS A 374 17.80 19.66 -11.68
CA CYS A 374 17.50 20.76 -12.54
C CYS A 374 18.74 21.31 -13.24
N GLY A 375 18.64 21.59 -14.55
CA GLY A 375 19.79 21.98 -15.37
C GLY A 375 20.61 20.81 -15.92
N SER A 376 20.29 19.57 -15.55
CA SER A 376 20.92 18.39 -16.13
C SER A 376 20.63 18.25 -17.63
N LYS A 377 21.54 17.58 -18.35
CA LYS A 377 21.39 17.27 -19.77
C LYS A 377 20.84 15.86 -19.91
N LEU A 378 19.77 15.73 -20.67
CA LEU A 378 19.11 14.46 -20.91
C LEU A 378 18.81 14.25 -22.39
N ARG A 379 18.47 13.01 -22.73
CA ARG A 379 17.96 12.60 -24.03
C ARG A 379 16.61 11.95 -23.83
N LEU A 380 15.68 12.17 -24.76
CA LEU A 380 14.34 11.60 -24.72
C LEU A 380 14.20 10.58 -25.84
N LYS A 381 14.14 9.29 -25.50
CA LYS A 381 14.01 8.20 -26.46
C LYS A 381 12.54 7.88 -26.69
N HIS A 382 12.07 7.94 -27.93
CA HIS A 382 10.73 7.51 -28.28
C HIS A 382 10.64 5.98 -28.16
N LEU A 383 9.71 5.46 -27.35
CA LEU A 383 9.68 4.02 -27.05
C LEU A 383 9.35 3.15 -28.27
N SER A 384 8.37 3.55 -29.09
CA SER A 384 7.88 2.70 -30.18
C SER A 384 8.89 2.55 -31.33
N THR A 385 9.62 3.61 -31.66
CA THR A 385 10.54 3.64 -32.82
C THR A 385 12.01 3.60 -32.42
N GLY A 386 12.34 3.92 -31.17
CA GLY A 386 13.70 3.85 -30.63
C GLY A 386 14.60 5.03 -30.99
N CYS A 387 14.11 6.02 -31.72
CA CYS A 387 14.82 7.27 -32.02
C CYS A 387 14.82 8.24 -30.84
N PHE A 388 15.64 9.28 -30.93
CA PHE A 388 15.75 10.33 -29.93
C PHE A 388 15.12 11.64 -30.40
N LEU A 389 14.57 12.41 -29.46
CA LEU A 389 14.12 13.78 -29.72
C LEU A 389 15.33 14.63 -30.11
N HIS A 390 15.31 15.18 -31.31
CA HIS A 390 16.45 15.79 -31.97
C HIS A 390 16.14 17.19 -32.47
N SER A 391 17.15 18.07 -32.51
CA SER A 391 17.04 19.35 -33.19
C SER A 391 18.36 19.77 -33.85
N HIS A 392 18.25 20.62 -34.86
CA HIS A 392 19.34 20.97 -35.78
C HIS A 392 18.98 22.23 -36.57
N HIS A 393 19.91 22.77 -37.36
CA HIS A 393 19.70 24.00 -38.14
C HIS A 393 18.86 23.80 -39.41
N PHE A 394 17.65 23.27 -39.26
CA PHE A 394 16.61 23.22 -40.30
C PHE A 394 15.38 24.02 -39.87
N GLN A 395 14.65 24.58 -40.84
CA GLN A 395 13.42 25.32 -40.58
C GLN A 395 12.25 24.37 -40.29
N GLY A 396 11.35 24.80 -39.41
CA GLY A 396 10.12 24.08 -39.09
C GLY A 396 9.27 23.78 -40.34
N PRO A 397 8.52 22.66 -40.33
CA PRO A 397 7.78 22.19 -41.50
C PRO A 397 6.66 23.15 -41.91
N LEU A 398 5.89 23.70 -40.96
CA LEU A 398 4.84 24.69 -41.19
C LEU A 398 5.31 26.10 -40.81
N SER A 399 5.98 26.23 -39.68
CA SER A 399 6.42 27.53 -39.13
C SER A 399 7.88 27.81 -39.49
N LYS A 400 8.12 28.43 -40.66
CA LYS A 400 9.48 28.64 -41.21
C LYS A 400 10.39 29.52 -40.36
N GLN A 401 9.82 30.36 -39.49
CA GLN A 401 10.56 31.18 -38.53
C GLN A 401 11.11 30.40 -37.33
N TYR A 402 10.66 29.16 -37.09
CA TYR A 402 11.11 28.33 -35.97
C TYR A 402 12.00 27.18 -36.44
N GLN A 403 12.76 26.61 -35.51
CA GLN A 403 13.66 25.50 -35.79
C GLN A 403 12.90 24.17 -35.81
N GLU A 404 13.30 23.25 -36.69
CA GLU A 404 12.74 21.90 -36.77
C GLU A 404 13.09 21.07 -35.53
N VAL A 405 12.09 20.36 -35.00
CA VAL A 405 12.28 19.29 -34.01
C VAL A 405 11.81 17.98 -34.64
N SER A 406 12.67 16.97 -34.59
CA SER A 406 12.49 15.68 -35.25
C SER A 406 12.78 14.54 -34.28
N CYS A 407 12.54 13.30 -34.73
CA CYS A 407 13.02 12.11 -34.06
C CYS A 407 14.11 11.46 -34.92
N PHE A 408 15.30 11.28 -34.38
CA PHE A 408 16.48 10.88 -35.14
C PHE A 408 17.17 9.63 -34.59
N GLY A 409 17.72 8.85 -35.52
CA GLY A 409 18.67 7.77 -35.25
C GLY A 409 18.15 6.68 -34.31
N SER A 410 19.09 6.16 -33.53
CA SER A 410 18.95 5.09 -32.55
C SER A 410 20.06 5.24 -31.50
N GLU A 411 20.13 4.37 -30.49
CA GLU A 411 21.20 4.44 -29.48
C GLU A 411 22.62 4.43 -30.05
N LYS A 412 22.84 3.82 -31.23
CA LYS A 412 24.15 3.77 -31.89
C LYS A 412 24.47 5.02 -32.72
N GLU A 413 23.44 5.76 -33.12
CA GLU A 413 23.54 6.92 -34.02
C GLU A 413 23.27 8.24 -33.28
N SER A 414 22.99 8.16 -31.98
CA SER A 414 22.71 9.32 -31.13
C SER A 414 23.93 10.22 -31.03
N ASP A 415 23.71 11.53 -31.18
CA ASP A 415 24.75 12.57 -31.16
C ASP A 415 24.36 13.73 -30.22
N THR A 416 25.11 14.84 -30.28
CA THR A 416 24.87 16.00 -29.42
C THR A 416 23.57 16.74 -29.74
N GLY A 417 23.01 16.56 -30.93
CA GLY A 417 21.71 17.12 -31.33
C GLY A 417 20.52 16.46 -30.65
N ASP A 418 20.75 15.40 -29.87
CA ASP A 418 19.74 14.76 -29.02
C ASP A 418 19.72 15.34 -27.59
N HIS A 419 20.66 16.24 -27.26
CA HIS A 419 20.81 16.75 -25.90
C HIS A 419 19.85 17.91 -25.60
N TRP A 420 19.10 17.75 -24.52
CA TRP A 420 18.20 18.76 -23.97
C TRP A 420 18.54 19.06 -22.51
N THR A 421 18.74 20.33 -22.19
CA THR A 421 18.84 20.80 -20.81
C THR A 421 17.45 20.90 -20.21
N LEU A 422 17.25 20.20 -19.08
CA LEU A 422 16.04 20.27 -18.28
C LEU A 422 16.01 21.58 -17.49
N MET A 423 14.92 22.33 -17.61
CA MET A 423 14.71 23.58 -16.88
C MET A 423 13.43 23.50 -16.05
N CYS A 424 13.59 23.65 -14.75
CA CYS A 424 12.61 23.51 -13.68
C CYS A 424 12.86 24.64 -12.66
N ASN A 425 11.91 24.84 -11.75
CA ASN A 425 12.05 25.86 -10.71
C ASN A 425 12.70 25.30 -9.43
N GLU A 426 12.50 24.01 -9.17
CA GLU A 426 13.03 23.31 -8.00
C GLU A 426 14.36 22.63 -8.32
N ASP A 427 15.06 22.13 -7.30
CA ASP A 427 16.37 21.50 -7.45
C ASP A 427 16.29 20.16 -8.20
N VAL A 428 15.16 19.46 -8.08
CA VAL A 428 14.91 18.14 -8.68
C VAL A 428 13.60 18.17 -9.43
N TRP A 429 13.53 17.44 -10.53
CA TRP A 429 12.31 17.36 -11.33
C TRP A 429 11.24 16.46 -10.71
N SER A 430 10.13 17.06 -10.30
CA SER A 430 8.92 16.36 -9.85
C SER A 430 7.88 16.21 -10.98
N GLU A 431 6.99 15.24 -10.87
CA GLU A 431 5.86 15.06 -11.79
C GLU A 431 4.90 16.27 -11.76
N SER A 432 4.78 16.92 -10.60
CA SER A 432 3.96 18.13 -10.43
C SER A 432 4.48 19.33 -11.21
N ASP A 433 5.77 19.37 -11.50
CA ASP A 433 6.45 20.56 -12.01
C ASP A 433 6.10 20.91 -13.46
N GLN A 434 6.06 22.20 -13.69
CA GLN A 434 6.13 22.76 -15.03
C GLN A 434 7.58 22.94 -15.42
N VAL A 435 8.00 22.23 -16.46
CA VAL A 435 9.37 22.22 -16.97
C VAL A 435 9.46 22.73 -18.40
N ARG A 436 10.68 23.04 -18.81
CA ARG A 436 11.04 23.40 -20.18
C ARG A 436 12.27 22.64 -20.59
N PHE A 437 12.43 22.44 -21.90
CA PHE A 437 13.59 21.77 -22.46
C PHE A 437 14.30 22.74 -23.40
N LYS A 438 15.58 22.99 -23.16
CA LYS A 438 16.42 23.82 -24.02
C LYS A 438 17.40 22.93 -24.77
N HIS A 439 17.36 22.97 -26.09
CA HIS A 439 18.29 22.22 -26.93
C HIS A 439 19.72 22.72 -26.70
N VAL A 440 20.67 21.81 -26.46
CA VAL A 440 22.03 22.18 -26.02
C VAL A 440 22.81 22.86 -27.14
N ASP A 441 22.76 22.33 -28.37
CA ASP A 441 23.63 22.80 -29.45
C ASP A 441 23.16 24.12 -30.07
N THR A 442 21.84 24.31 -30.20
CA THR A 442 21.26 25.51 -30.86
C THR A 442 20.65 26.50 -29.88
N GLY A 443 20.41 26.12 -28.63
CA GLY A 443 19.85 26.99 -27.60
C GLY A 443 18.34 27.25 -27.71
N VAL A 444 17.64 26.63 -28.65
CA VAL A 444 16.19 26.78 -28.83
C VAL A 444 15.39 26.02 -27.76
N TYR A 445 14.18 26.47 -27.46
CA TYR A 445 13.28 25.83 -26.50
C TYR A 445 12.25 24.95 -27.20
N LEU A 446 12.03 23.74 -26.68
CA LEU A 446 10.99 22.84 -27.16
C LEU A 446 9.61 23.46 -26.92
N ALA A 447 8.86 23.72 -27.98
CA ALA A 447 7.55 24.35 -27.89
C ALA A 447 6.56 23.86 -28.96
N LEU A 448 5.27 24.09 -28.72
CA LEU A 448 4.25 24.04 -29.75
C LEU A 448 4.23 25.38 -30.52
N SER A 449 4.20 25.32 -31.86
CA SER A 449 4.10 26.53 -32.69
C SER A 449 2.69 27.15 -32.70
N GLY A 450 1.68 26.37 -32.30
CA GLY A 450 0.25 26.69 -32.42
C GLY A 450 -0.39 26.20 -33.72
N GLN A 451 0.42 25.81 -34.73
CA GLN A 451 -0.08 25.26 -35.99
C GLN A 451 -0.51 23.79 -35.85
N GLN A 452 -1.32 23.33 -36.80
CA GLN A 452 -1.77 21.94 -36.92
C GLN A 452 -1.47 21.41 -38.31
N PHE A 453 -1.08 20.13 -38.38
CA PHE A 453 -0.91 19.44 -39.65
C PHE A 453 -2.25 19.04 -40.28
N GLY A 454 -2.24 18.97 -41.61
CA GLY A 454 -3.29 18.34 -42.42
C GLY A 454 -3.02 16.85 -42.63
N ARG A 455 -3.50 16.30 -43.75
CA ARG A 455 -3.24 14.89 -44.11
C ARG A 455 -1.74 14.63 -44.31
N PRO A 456 -1.21 13.45 -43.93
CA PRO A 456 -1.90 12.29 -43.37
C PRO A 456 -2.15 12.35 -41.84
N ILE A 457 -1.59 13.34 -41.14
CA ILE A 457 -1.58 13.44 -39.66
C ILE A 457 -2.48 14.57 -39.17
N SER A 458 -3.71 14.57 -39.66
CA SER A 458 -4.66 15.69 -39.52
C SER A 458 -4.94 16.00 -38.05
N GLY A 459 -4.80 17.27 -37.67
CA GLY A 459 -5.12 17.77 -36.34
C GLY A 459 -4.00 17.61 -35.31
N GLN A 460 -2.88 16.96 -35.65
CA GLN A 460 -1.71 16.93 -34.77
C GLN A 460 -1.02 18.30 -34.75
N ARG A 461 -0.54 18.71 -33.57
CA ARG A 461 0.15 20.00 -33.38
C ARG A 461 1.59 19.93 -33.88
N GLU A 462 2.06 21.04 -34.42
CA GLU A 462 3.47 21.19 -34.80
C GLU A 462 4.33 21.49 -33.56
N VAL A 463 5.37 20.67 -33.36
CA VAL A 463 6.41 20.84 -32.34
C VAL A 463 7.65 21.45 -33.01
N VAL A 464 8.20 22.48 -32.40
CA VAL A 464 9.32 23.29 -32.94
C VAL A 464 10.28 23.73 -31.84
N GLY A 465 11.45 24.22 -32.24
CA GLY A 465 12.40 24.94 -31.40
C GLY A 465 12.24 26.45 -31.55
N THR A 466 11.96 27.16 -30.45
CA THR A 466 11.83 28.64 -30.44
C THR A 466 13.03 29.30 -29.79
N ASP A 467 13.51 30.44 -30.32
CA ASP A 467 14.66 31.17 -29.72
C ASP A 467 14.34 31.78 -28.36
N SER A 468 13.07 32.10 -28.12
CA SER A 468 12.57 32.69 -26.89
C SER A 468 11.61 31.76 -26.15
N LEU A 469 11.43 32.01 -24.85
CA LEU A 469 10.46 31.31 -24.03
C LEU A 469 9.04 31.69 -24.47
N THR A 470 8.24 30.68 -24.81
CA THR A 470 6.83 30.85 -25.19
C THR A 470 5.92 30.13 -24.21
N ASN A 471 4.62 30.48 -24.23
CA ASN A 471 3.59 29.71 -23.52
C ASN A 471 3.46 28.29 -24.09
N GLY A 472 3.77 28.09 -25.38
CA GLY A 472 3.81 26.77 -26.01
C GLY A 472 4.98 25.90 -25.54
N GLY A 473 5.97 26.45 -24.84
CA GLY A 473 7.16 25.74 -24.36
C GLY A 473 7.13 25.34 -22.89
N VAL A 474 5.95 25.22 -22.28
CA VAL A 474 5.77 24.72 -20.91
C VAL A 474 5.24 23.30 -20.96
N TRP A 475 5.95 22.37 -20.35
CA TRP A 475 5.66 20.95 -20.35
C TRP A 475 5.49 20.44 -18.92
N LYS A 476 4.78 19.32 -18.77
CA LYS A 476 4.58 18.62 -17.50
C LYS A 476 4.69 17.13 -17.76
N ALA A 477 5.35 16.40 -16.86
CA ALA A 477 5.36 14.95 -16.90
C ALA A 477 3.94 14.42 -16.59
N ALA A 478 3.49 13.42 -17.34
CA ALA A 478 2.18 12.84 -17.15
C ALA A 478 2.20 11.35 -17.52
N GLU A 479 1.34 10.58 -16.85
CA GLU A 479 1.03 9.18 -17.20
C GLU A 479 2.30 8.31 -17.31
N GLY A 480 3.28 8.58 -16.43
CA GLY A 480 4.56 7.90 -16.41
C GLY A 480 4.59 6.64 -15.55
N VAL A 481 5.55 5.77 -15.86
CA VAL A 481 6.01 4.68 -15.01
C VAL A 481 7.39 5.10 -14.48
N TYR A 482 7.38 5.70 -13.29
CA TYR A 482 8.58 6.20 -12.64
C TYR A 482 9.31 5.06 -11.93
N VAL A 483 10.62 4.99 -12.11
CA VAL A 483 11.43 4.00 -11.40
C VAL A 483 11.63 4.50 -9.97
N VAL A 484 11.21 3.71 -8.98
CA VAL A 484 11.38 4.07 -7.57
C VAL A 484 12.87 4.26 -7.28
N HIS A 485 13.20 5.42 -6.70
CA HIS A 485 14.55 5.76 -6.27
C HIS A 485 15.06 4.69 -5.30
N GLN A 486 16.07 3.91 -5.74
CA GLN A 486 16.81 3.08 -4.81
C GLN A 486 17.90 3.95 -4.19
N ASN A 487 17.61 4.51 -3.02
CA ASN A 487 18.64 5.11 -2.19
C ASN A 487 19.74 4.06 -1.99
N LYS A 488 20.89 4.24 -2.64
CA LYS A 488 22.08 3.42 -2.39
C LYS A 488 22.53 3.71 -0.96
N ASN A 489 22.31 2.70 -0.11
CA ASN A 489 22.84 2.43 1.24
C ASN A 489 23.81 3.43 1.87
#